data_AF-A0A2E2NW59-F1
#
_entry.id   AF-A0A2E2NW59-F1
#
_cell.length_a   1.000
_cell.length_b   1.000
_cell.length_c   1.000
_cell.angle_alpha   90.00
_cell.angle_beta   90.00
_cell.angle_gamma   90.00
#
_symmetry.space_group_name_H-M   'P 1'
#
loop_
_entity.id
_entity.type
_entity.pdbx_description
1 polymer ?
#
loop_
_entity_poly.entity_id
_entity_poly.type
_entity_poly.pdbx_seq_one_letter_code
_entity_poly.pdbx_strand_id
1 'polypeptide(L)'
;MGDIDEPGDDYALPINLLPRGSRYNIGLFYRFNFTKNIAARIGAHWVRVAGDDGLSDDAYNMGRNLSFRTDIYEFTLQGEYAWWVRNEIGNNSNVDFRADVHGGIGYMIFNPQGELQSEWYDLRLLATEGIENEYNRGSLIIPAGLGFSWTFNKKIRLGMDFNYRYTFTDYLDDVSTDYAYATELPYLESIAFANRSGEAYESGNENLPDPSIYEPGQDRGNPDDNDSYILIQFKIAYVINLEGSGFSKPRHRKLIKGRR
;
A
#
# COMPACT_ATOMS: atom_id res chain seq x y z
N MET A 1 -17.47 36.32 -11.91
CA MET A 1 -17.93 37.35 -10.97
C MET A 1 -19.09 36.73 -10.19
N GLY A 2 -18.98 36.65 -8.86
CA GLY A 2 -19.86 35.93 -7.91
C GLY A 2 -19.13 34.71 -7.31
N ASP A 3 -18.26 34.88 -6.29
CA ASP A 3 -18.51 34.91 -4.82
C ASP A 3 -18.99 33.53 -4.28
N ILE A 4 -18.16 32.73 -3.58
CA ILE A 4 -17.61 32.78 -2.19
C ILE A 4 -18.65 32.38 -1.11
N ASP A 5 -18.20 31.54 -0.16
CA ASP A 5 -18.80 30.94 1.06
C ASP A 5 -19.27 29.48 0.85
N GLU A 6 -18.76 28.42 1.52
CA GLU A 6 -18.19 28.24 2.88
C GLU A 6 -17.12 27.12 2.92
N PRO A 7 -16.25 27.09 3.96
CA PRO A 7 -15.20 26.07 4.13
C PRO A 7 -15.76 24.83 4.85
N GLY A 8 -15.90 23.72 4.13
CA GLY A 8 -16.23 22.42 4.69
C GLY A 8 -14.99 21.71 5.25
N ASP A 9 -14.88 21.67 6.57
CA ASP A 9 -14.02 20.74 7.29
C ASP A 9 -14.35 19.29 6.90
N ASP A 10 -13.52 18.69 6.03
CA ASP A 10 -13.47 17.24 5.85
C ASP A 10 -12.00 16.77 5.91
N TYR A 11 -11.40 16.86 7.10
CA TYR A 11 -10.30 15.97 7.49
C TYR A 11 -10.82 14.56 7.84
N ALA A 12 -11.78 14.06 7.06
CA ALA A 12 -12.19 12.68 7.12
C ALA A 12 -11.16 11.87 6.35
N LEU A 13 -10.32 11.10 7.06
CA LEU A 13 -9.56 10.02 6.45
C LEU A 13 -10.53 9.21 5.58
N PRO A 14 -10.35 9.12 4.25
CA PRO A 14 -11.29 8.41 3.39
C PRO A 14 -11.08 6.91 3.59
N ILE A 15 -11.64 6.37 4.67
CA ILE A 15 -11.70 4.94 4.93
C ILE A 15 -12.93 4.39 4.21
N ASN A 16 -12.89 4.46 2.86
CA ASN A 16 -13.70 3.60 2.01
C ASN A 16 -13.07 2.20 2.05
N LEU A 17 -13.33 1.49 3.15
CA LEU A 17 -12.89 0.11 3.36
C LEU A 17 -13.68 -0.80 2.42
N LEU A 18 -13.14 -0.99 1.22
CA LEU A 18 -13.27 -2.11 0.26
C LEU A 18 -13.23 -1.55 -1.18
N PRO A 19 -12.05 -1.29 -1.77
CA PRO A 19 -12.01 -1.00 -3.19
C PRO A 19 -12.27 -2.32 -3.93
N ARG A 20 -13.13 -2.27 -4.96
CA ARG A 20 -13.29 -3.32 -5.98
C ARG A 20 -11.95 -3.70 -6.67
N GLY A 21 -10.89 -2.92 -6.41
CA GLY A 21 -9.48 -3.18 -6.71
C GLY A 21 -8.68 -3.95 -5.65
N SER A 22 -9.29 -4.54 -4.61
CA SER A 22 -8.56 -5.35 -3.63
C SER A 22 -7.88 -6.53 -4.34
N ARG A 23 -6.56 -6.64 -4.20
CA ARG A 23 -5.72 -7.68 -4.80
C ARG A 23 -4.91 -8.37 -3.71
N TYR A 24 -4.17 -9.41 -4.08
CA TYR A 24 -3.42 -10.21 -3.12
C TYR A 24 -2.10 -9.52 -2.73
N ASN A 25 -1.69 -9.77 -1.49
CA ASN A 25 -0.35 -9.49 -1.00
C ASN A 25 0.13 -10.71 -0.22
N ILE A 26 1.36 -11.14 -0.47
CA ILE A 26 2.02 -12.25 0.21
C ILE A 26 3.41 -11.79 0.61
N GLY A 27 3.85 -12.12 1.83
CA GLY A 27 5.18 -11.75 2.27
C GLY A 27 5.76 -12.67 3.32
N LEU A 28 7.07 -12.55 3.49
CA LEU A 28 7.85 -13.17 4.53
C LEU A 28 8.44 -12.08 5.41
N PHE A 29 8.53 -12.35 6.71
CA PHE A 29 9.15 -11.41 7.63
C PHE A 29 9.93 -12.14 8.72
N TYR A 30 10.91 -11.45 9.26
CA TYR A 30 11.62 -11.86 10.45
C TYR A 30 11.59 -10.72 11.47
N ARG A 31 11.34 -11.07 12.73
CA ARG A 31 11.12 -10.11 13.81
C ARG A 31 12.08 -10.36 14.98
N PHE A 32 12.94 -9.39 15.24
CA PHE A 32 13.89 -9.38 16.35
C PHE A 32 13.31 -8.59 17.53
N ASN A 33 13.15 -9.22 18.69
CA ASN A 33 12.70 -8.54 19.91
C ASN A 33 13.91 -8.07 20.72
N PHE A 34 14.04 -6.76 20.94
CA PHE A 34 15.06 -6.20 21.83
C PHE A 34 14.55 -6.13 23.27
N THR A 35 13.29 -5.73 23.43
CA THR A 35 12.58 -5.71 24.72
C THR A 35 11.18 -6.28 24.55
N LYS A 36 10.38 -6.28 25.62
CA LYS A 36 8.97 -6.71 25.53
C LYS A 36 8.14 -5.80 24.63
N ASN A 37 8.50 -4.52 24.55
CA ASN A 37 7.76 -3.49 23.84
C ASN A 37 8.41 -3.16 22.49
N ILE A 38 9.74 -3.17 22.41
CA ILE A 38 10.50 -2.73 21.23
C ILE A 38 11.02 -3.93 20.43
N ALA A 39 10.77 -3.92 19.13
CA ALA A 39 11.29 -4.89 18.18
C ALA A 39 11.68 -4.22 16.85
N ALA A 40 12.47 -4.93 16.06
CA ALA A 40 12.66 -4.61 14.64
C ALA A 40 12.12 -5.76 13.78
N ARG A 41 11.59 -5.42 12.61
CA ARG A 41 11.05 -6.34 11.62
C ARG A 41 11.70 -6.05 10.27
N ILE A 42 12.26 -7.09 9.66
CA ILE A 42 12.59 -7.09 8.23
C ILE A 42 11.50 -7.85 7.49
N GLY A 43 11.10 -7.36 6.32
CA GLY A 43 10.03 -7.95 5.52
C GLY A 43 10.37 -7.93 4.03
N ALA A 44 9.93 -8.95 3.32
CA ALA A 44 9.90 -8.99 1.86
C ALA A 44 8.47 -9.33 1.44
N HIS A 45 7.85 -8.51 0.61
CA HIS A 45 6.47 -8.72 0.16
C HIS A 45 6.35 -8.63 -1.36
N TRP A 46 5.42 -9.41 -1.90
CA TRP A 46 4.90 -9.29 -3.24
C TRP A 46 3.44 -8.85 -3.12
N VAL A 47 3.19 -7.64 -3.58
CA VAL A 47 1.89 -6.97 -3.57
C VAL A 47 1.48 -6.82 -5.02
N ARG A 48 0.21 -7.07 -5.31
CA ARG A 48 -0.40 -6.60 -6.55
C ARG A 48 -1.38 -5.48 -6.20
N VAL A 49 -1.35 -4.40 -6.97
CA VAL A 49 -2.37 -3.34 -6.95
C VAL A 49 -3.02 -3.27 -8.34
N ALA A 50 -4.25 -2.79 -8.42
CA ALA A 50 -4.94 -2.63 -9.70
C ALA A 50 -6.03 -1.57 -9.56
N GLY A 51 -6.25 -0.82 -10.63
CA GLY A 51 -7.31 0.16 -10.77
C GLY A 51 -8.01 0.01 -12.11
N ASP A 52 -9.26 0.45 -12.14
CA ASP A 52 -10.08 0.52 -13.33
C ASP A 52 -10.94 1.78 -13.21
N ASP A 53 -10.57 2.79 -13.98
CA ASP A 53 -11.19 4.11 -13.96
C ASP A 53 -12.66 4.06 -14.43
N GLY A 54 -13.01 3.11 -15.29
CA GLY A 54 -14.40 2.92 -15.75
C GLY A 54 -15.36 2.50 -14.64
N LEU A 55 -14.82 2.05 -13.49
CA LEU A 55 -15.57 1.71 -12.29
C LEU A 55 -15.49 2.78 -11.19
N SER A 56 -14.86 3.93 -11.48
CA SER A 56 -14.75 5.06 -10.55
C SER A 56 -16.09 5.79 -10.38
N ASP A 57 -16.29 6.45 -9.24
CA ASP A 57 -17.42 7.36 -9.02
C ASP A 57 -17.11 8.78 -9.52
N ASP A 58 -15.85 9.05 -9.87
CA ASP A 58 -15.38 10.33 -10.39
C ASP A 58 -15.52 10.40 -11.92
N ALA A 59 -16.26 11.40 -12.40
CA ALA A 59 -16.58 11.54 -13.82
C ALA A 59 -15.35 11.73 -14.70
N TYR A 60 -14.31 12.39 -14.19
CA TYR A 60 -13.04 12.58 -14.90
C TYR A 60 -12.31 11.24 -15.08
N ASN A 61 -12.19 10.44 -14.03
CA ASN A 61 -11.61 9.10 -14.15
C ASN A 61 -12.45 8.23 -15.08
N MET A 62 -13.77 8.17 -14.89
CA MET A 62 -14.66 7.40 -15.76
C MET A 62 -14.49 7.74 -17.25
N GLY A 63 -14.32 9.03 -17.58
CA GLY A 63 -14.08 9.47 -18.95
C GLY A 63 -12.68 9.16 -19.46
N ARG A 64 -11.67 9.11 -18.57
CA ARG A 64 -10.29 8.72 -18.90
C ARG A 64 -10.15 7.23 -19.21
N ASN A 65 -10.91 6.38 -18.49
CA ASN A 65 -11.08 4.95 -18.77
C ASN A 65 -9.78 4.13 -18.85
N LEU A 66 -8.80 4.46 -18.00
CA LEU A 66 -7.59 3.67 -17.87
C LEU A 66 -7.81 2.47 -16.94
N SER A 67 -7.13 1.38 -17.25
CA SER A 67 -7.08 0.20 -16.39
C SER A 67 -5.65 -0.28 -16.29
N PHE A 68 -5.24 -0.61 -15.07
CA PHE A 68 -3.88 -1.02 -14.79
C PHE A 68 -3.82 -2.09 -13.71
N ARG A 69 -2.70 -2.80 -13.72
CA ARG A 69 -2.31 -3.75 -12.70
C ARG A 69 -0.81 -3.66 -12.49
N THR A 70 -0.40 -3.46 -11.25
CA THR A 70 0.99 -3.26 -10.90
C THR A 70 1.42 -4.32 -9.92
N ASP A 71 2.44 -5.08 -10.31
CA ASP A 71 3.15 -5.96 -9.39
C ASP A 71 4.26 -5.19 -8.70
N ILE A 72 4.27 -5.27 -7.38
CA ILE A 72 5.21 -4.56 -6.51
C ILE A 72 5.95 -5.58 -5.64
N TYR A 73 7.27 -5.57 -5.71
CA TYR A 73 8.15 -6.30 -4.82
C TYR A 73 8.77 -5.30 -3.83
N GLU A 74 8.47 -5.44 -2.54
CA GLU A 74 8.96 -4.54 -1.50
C GLU A 74 9.90 -5.26 -0.52
N PHE A 75 10.98 -4.58 -0.14
CA PHE A 75 11.80 -4.93 1.00
C PHE A 75 11.70 -3.83 2.05
N THR A 76 11.40 -4.19 3.31
CA THR A 76 11.15 -3.23 4.38
C THR A 76 11.98 -3.54 5.63
N LEU A 77 12.39 -2.46 6.31
CA LEU A 77 12.96 -2.47 7.65
C LEU A 77 12.12 -1.55 8.53
N GLN A 78 11.52 -2.11 9.57
CA GLN A 78 10.55 -1.43 10.41
C GLN A 78 10.90 -1.57 11.89
N GLY A 79 10.75 -0.49 12.63
CA GLY A 79 10.72 -0.50 14.09
C GLY A 79 9.29 -0.73 14.58
N GLU A 80 9.12 -1.55 15.60
CA GLU A 80 7.83 -1.81 16.23
C GLU A 80 7.86 -1.40 17.71
N TYR A 81 6.81 -0.69 18.14
CA TYR A 81 6.56 -0.38 19.54
C TYR A 81 5.20 -0.91 19.97
N ALA A 82 5.20 -1.90 20.86
CA ALA A 82 3.98 -2.39 21.49
C ALA A 82 3.60 -1.52 22.68
N TRP A 83 2.52 -0.76 22.52
CA TRP A 83 1.92 0.02 23.61
C TRP A 83 1.07 -0.87 24.53
N TRP A 84 0.55 -1.99 24.03
CA TRP A 84 -0.27 -2.91 24.82
C TRP A 84 0.22 -4.35 24.70
N VAL A 85 0.67 -4.90 25.83
CA VAL A 85 1.01 -6.32 25.96
C VAL A 85 0.26 -6.90 27.14
N ARG A 86 -0.48 -7.99 26.92
CA ARG A 86 -1.22 -8.73 27.95
C ARG A 86 -0.85 -10.21 27.82
N ASN A 87 -0.17 -10.72 28.83
CA ASN A 87 0.18 -12.14 28.86
C ASN A 87 -0.94 -12.91 29.56
N GLU A 88 -1.15 -14.16 29.16
CA GLU A 88 -2.08 -15.09 29.82
C GLU A 88 -3.52 -14.54 29.88
N ILE A 89 -4.05 -14.10 28.71
CA ILE A 89 -5.45 -13.67 28.62
C ILE A 89 -6.36 -14.90 28.71
N GLY A 90 -7.14 -14.98 29.78
CA GLY A 90 -8.16 -16.00 30.03
C GLY A 90 -7.79 -16.97 31.17
N ASN A 91 -8.81 -17.57 31.78
CA ASN A 91 -8.60 -18.47 32.91
C ASN A 91 -7.96 -19.78 32.40
N ASN A 92 -6.68 -20.00 32.71
CA ASN A 92 -5.89 -21.18 32.29
C ASN A 92 -5.44 -21.24 30.80
N SER A 93 -5.39 -20.11 30.09
CA SER A 93 -4.94 -20.04 28.70
C SER A 93 -3.53 -19.45 28.54
N ASN A 94 -2.65 -20.18 27.86
CA ASN A 94 -1.31 -19.71 27.45
C ASN A 94 -1.38 -18.84 26.18
N VAL A 95 -2.21 -17.79 26.21
CA VAL A 95 -2.40 -16.86 25.09
C VAL A 95 -1.93 -15.47 25.46
N ASP A 96 -0.97 -14.94 24.71
CA ASP A 96 -0.45 -13.59 24.89
C ASP A 96 -0.94 -12.67 23.78
N PHE A 97 -1.49 -11.51 24.13
CA PHE A 97 -1.92 -10.49 23.19
C PHE A 97 -0.91 -9.33 23.12
N ARG A 98 -0.74 -8.78 21.93
CA ARG A 98 0.07 -7.61 21.64
C ARG A 98 -0.63 -6.71 20.63
N ALA A 99 -0.70 -5.43 20.94
CA ALA A 99 -0.97 -4.36 19.98
C ALA A 99 0.26 -3.47 19.83
N ASP A 100 0.62 -3.12 18.60
CA ASP A 100 1.79 -2.32 18.26
C ASP A 100 1.56 -1.29 17.17
N VAL A 101 2.32 -0.19 17.26
CA VAL A 101 2.56 0.74 16.15
C VAL A 101 3.87 0.31 15.53
N HIS A 102 4.00 0.49 14.23
CA HIS A 102 5.28 0.31 13.56
C HIS A 102 5.44 1.30 12.42
N GLY A 103 6.70 1.57 12.11
CA GLY A 103 7.08 2.43 11.01
C GLY A 103 8.52 2.19 10.61
N GLY A 104 8.90 2.60 9.41
CA GLY A 104 10.27 2.46 8.97
C GLY A 104 10.50 2.92 7.54
N ILE A 105 11.42 2.22 6.88
CA ILE A 105 11.81 2.50 5.50
C ILE A 105 11.76 1.21 4.69
N GLY A 106 11.63 1.35 3.39
CA GLY A 106 11.75 0.25 2.47
C GLY A 106 12.12 0.73 1.08
N TYR A 107 12.28 -0.25 0.21
CA TYR A 107 12.49 -0.05 -1.21
C TYR A 107 11.53 -0.95 -1.95
N MET A 108 10.84 -0.41 -2.94
CA MET A 108 9.93 -1.14 -3.79
C MET A 108 10.42 -1.15 -5.23
N ILE A 109 10.15 -2.26 -5.92
CA ILE A 109 10.29 -2.39 -7.36
C ILE A 109 8.90 -2.67 -7.92
N PHE A 110 8.42 -1.83 -8.82
CA PHE A 110 7.08 -1.89 -9.36
C PHE A 110 7.10 -1.96 -10.90
N ASN A 111 6.09 -2.60 -11.46
CA ASN A 111 5.91 -2.71 -12.91
C ASN A 111 4.42 -2.62 -13.25
N PRO A 112 3.93 -1.43 -13.64
CA PRO A 112 2.54 -1.26 -14.04
C PRO A 112 2.31 -1.86 -15.42
N GLN A 113 1.17 -2.51 -15.56
CA GLN A 113 0.76 -3.22 -16.76
C GLN A 113 -0.67 -2.87 -17.12
N GLY A 114 -0.95 -2.69 -18.40
CA GLY A 114 -2.29 -2.46 -18.94
C GLY A 114 -2.72 -3.64 -19.79
N GLU A 115 -4.04 -3.82 -19.93
CA GLU A 115 -4.63 -4.86 -20.77
C GLU A 115 -5.18 -4.25 -22.07
N LEU A 116 -4.77 -4.82 -23.20
CA LEU A 116 -5.29 -4.48 -24.52
C LEU A 116 -5.53 -5.78 -25.29
N GLN A 117 -6.75 -5.98 -25.79
CA GLN A 117 -7.13 -7.19 -26.56
C GLN A 117 -6.80 -8.52 -25.84
N SER A 118 -6.98 -8.57 -24.52
CA SER A 118 -6.65 -9.74 -23.66
C SER A 118 -5.16 -10.07 -23.53
N GLU A 119 -4.27 -9.17 -23.95
CA GLU A 119 -2.84 -9.25 -23.70
C GLU A 119 -2.38 -8.15 -22.73
N TRP A 120 -1.41 -8.50 -21.86
CA TRP A 120 -0.86 -7.58 -20.86
C TRP A 120 0.44 -6.98 -21.36
N TYR A 121 0.53 -5.65 -21.35
CA TYR A 121 1.70 -4.89 -21.77
C TYR A 121 2.33 -4.14 -20.60
N ASP A 122 3.66 -4.11 -20.55
CA ASP A 122 4.40 -3.30 -19.59
C ASP A 122 4.30 -1.82 -19.98
N LEU A 123 3.50 -1.05 -19.25
CA LEU A 123 3.16 0.33 -19.62
C LEU A 123 4.38 1.25 -19.61
N ARG A 124 5.30 1.04 -18.67
CA ARG A 124 6.58 1.74 -18.62
C ARG A 124 7.36 1.67 -19.92
N LEU A 125 7.38 0.51 -20.59
CA LEU A 125 8.11 0.35 -21.86
C LEU A 125 7.41 1.05 -23.03
N LEU A 126 6.11 1.32 -22.88
CA LEU A 126 5.32 2.02 -23.88
C LEU A 126 5.41 3.55 -23.75
N ALA A 127 5.95 4.08 -22.64
CA ALA A 127 6.12 5.51 -22.41
C ALA A 127 4.83 6.29 -22.76
N THR A 128 3.73 5.95 -22.08
CA THR A 128 2.36 6.43 -22.37
C THR A 128 2.18 7.93 -22.21
N GLU A 129 3.05 8.57 -21.43
CA GLU A 129 3.16 10.03 -21.27
C GLU A 129 4.35 10.63 -22.05
N GLY A 130 4.89 9.89 -23.02
CA GLY A 130 6.02 10.32 -23.84
C GLY A 130 7.38 9.87 -23.30
N ILE A 131 8.36 9.76 -24.19
CA ILE A 131 9.72 9.26 -23.87
C ILE A 131 10.44 10.15 -22.85
N GLU A 132 10.12 11.44 -22.80
CA GLU A 132 10.71 12.39 -21.86
C GLU A 132 10.23 12.18 -20.41
N ASN A 133 9.06 11.56 -20.23
CA ASN A 133 8.45 11.27 -18.93
C ASN A 133 8.69 9.81 -18.47
N GLU A 134 9.72 9.13 -19.02
CA GLU A 134 10.10 7.80 -18.54
C GLU A 134 10.49 7.81 -17.05
N TYR A 135 9.87 6.94 -16.27
CA TYR A 135 10.13 6.79 -14.84
C TYR A 135 10.92 5.51 -14.50
N ASN A 136 11.48 5.49 -13.27
CA ASN A 136 12.23 4.37 -12.74
C ASN A 136 11.31 3.30 -12.16
N ARG A 137 11.66 2.02 -12.34
CA ARG A 137 10.94 0.87 -11.71
C ARG A 137 11.11 0.77 -10.19
N GLY A 138 11.93 1.63 -9.59
CA GLY A 138 12.33 1.51 -8.19
C GLY A 138 12.09 2.81 -7.44
N SER A 139 11.50 2.71 -6.26
CA SER A 139 11.27 3.87 -5.40
C SER A 139 11.43 3.50 -3.93
N LEU A 140 11.80 4.49 -3.12
CA LEU A 140 11.78 4.34 -1.67
C LEU A 140 10.32 4.30 -1.19
N ILE A 141 10.10 3.70 -0.04
CA ILE A 141 8.80 3.70 0.62
C ILE A 141 8.95 3.97 2.12
N ILE A 142 7.96 4.64 2.70
CA ILE A 142 7.80 4.78 4.15
C ILE A 142 6.61 3.91 4.57
N PRO A 143 6.85 2.69 5.06
CA PRO A 143 5.82 1.88 5.69
C PRO A 143 5.47 2.42 7.09
N ALA A 144 4.18 2.56 7.39
CA ALA A 144 3.69 2.89 8.74
C ALA A 144 2.36 2.19 9.02
N GLY A 145 2.13 1.72 10.24
CA GLY A 145 0.95 0.91 10.50
C GLY A 145 0.71 0.49 11.94
N LEU A 146 -0.36 -0.30 12.09
CA LEU A 146 -0.84 -0.88 13.33
C LEU A 146 -0.88 -2.40 13.21
N GLY A 147 -0.37 -3.07 14.24
CA GLY A 147 -0.32 -4.52 14.33
C GLY A 147 -1.07 -5.04 15.55
N PHE A 148 -1.80 -6.14 15.36
CA PHE A 148 -2.42 -6.90 16.45
C PHE A 148 -1.95 -8.36 16.35
N SER A 149 -1.56 -8.97 17.46
CA SER A 149 -1.17 -10.37 17.46
C SER A 149 -1.53 -11.13 18.74
N TRP A 150 -1.82 -12.40 18.57
CA TRP A 150 -2.07 -13.39 19.60
C TRP A 150 -1.04 -14.50 19.49
N THR A 151 -0.33 -14.77 20.58
CA THR A 151 0.67 -15.83 20.67
C THR A 151 0.12 -16.97 21.49
N PHE A 152 -0.07 -18.13 20.87
CA PHE A 152 -0.56 -19.36 21.46
C PHE A 152 0.61 -20.25 21.90
N ASN A 153 0.55 -20.72 23.14
CA ASN A 153 1.54 -21.63 23.73
C ASN A 153 2.99 -21.13 23.61
N LYS A 154 3.18 -19.80 23.53
CA LYS A 154 4.48 -19.13 23.36
C LYS A 154 5.27 -19.58 22.11
N LYS A 155 4.59 -20.21 21.13
CA LYS A 155 5.20 -20.81 19.93
C LYS A 155 4.59 -20.29 18.65
N ILE A 156 3.26 -20.27 18.54
CA ILE A 156 2.58 -19.86 17.31
C ILE A 156 1.99 -18.48 17.53
N ARG A 157 2.32 -17.54 16.64
CA ARG A 157 1.77 -16.19 16.66
C ARG A 157 0.89 -15.99 15.43
N LEU A 158 -0.36 -15.64 15.68
CA LEU A 158 -1.30 -15.19 14.66
C LEU A 158 -1.50 -13.69 14.82
N GLY A 159 -1.72 -12.95 13.74
CA GLY A 159 -1.94 -11.52 13.85
C GLY A 159 -2.56 -10.91 12.61
N MET A 160 -2.92 -9.64 12.76
CA MET A 160 -3.38 -8.77 11.69
C MET A 160 -2.44 -7.56 11.62
N ASP A 161 -2.21 -7.06 10.41
CA ASP A 161 -1.38 -5.90 10.12
C ASP A 161 -2.16 -4.95 9.21
N PHE A 162 -2.32 -3.71 9.63
CA PHE A 162 -2.83 -2.61 8.82
C PHE A 162 -1.66 -1.70 8.52
N ASN A 163 -1.29 -1.58 7.26
CA ASN A 163 -0.06 -0.93 6.86
C ASN A 163 -0.32 0.05 5.73
N TYR A 164 0.03 1.30 5.93
CA TYR A 164 0.08 2.32 4.90
C TYR A 164 1.48 2.38 4.29
N ARG A 165 1.55 2.57 2.98
CA ARG A 165 2.78 2.68 2.20
C ARG A 165 2.75 4.03 1.52
N TYR A 166 3.49 4.97 2.09
CA TYR A 166 3.80 6.21 1.38
C TYR A 166 4.93 5.93 0.40
N THR A 167 4.78 6.35 -0.85
CA THR A 167 5.78 6.16 -1.89
C THR A 167 6.36 7.50 -2.32
N PHE A 168 7.52 7.48 -2.99
CA PHE A 168 8.13 8.68 -3.59
C PHE A 168 8.05 8.59 -5.12
N THR A 169 6.91 8.12 -5.63
CA THR A 169 6.62 8.03 -7.06
C THR A 169 5.13 8.27 -7.28
N ASP A 170 4.80 8.82 -8.43
CA ASP A 170 3.44 9.08 -8.89
C ASP A 170 3.14 8.25 -10.14
N TYR A 171 3.65 7.01 -10.17
CA TYR A 171 3.61 6.15 -11.38
C TYR A 171 3.21 4.71 -11.04
N LEU A 172 2.57 4.49 -9.89
CA LEU A 172 2.05 3.16 -9.56
C LEU A 172 0.96 2.71 -10.54
N ASP A 173 0.24 3.65 -11.13
CA ASP A 173 -0.78 3.43 -12.15
C ASP A 173 -0.35 3.81 -13.58
N ASP A 174 0.91 4.23 -13.76
CA ASP A 174 1.46 4.76 -15.02
C ASP A 174 0.88 6.12 -15.44
N VAL A 175 0.41 6.94 -14.49
CA VAL A 175 -0.20 8.25 -14.74
C VAL A 175 0.34 9.32 -13.81
N SER A 176 0.97 10.37 -14.33
CA SER A 176 1.52 11.46 -13.51
C SER A 176 1.37 12.85 -14.13
N THR A 177 1.63 12.99 -15.41
CA THR A 177 1.82 14.29 -16.05
C THR A 177 0.65 14.65 -16.95
N ASP A 178 0.89 14.86 -18.23
CA ASP A 178 -0.06 15.31 -19.23
C ASP A 178 -0.24 14.27 -20.35
N TYR A 179 -1.29 14.45 -21.13
CA TYR A 179 -1.52 13.62 -22.31
C TYR A 179 -0.46 13.91 -23.36
N ALA A 180 0.36 12.91 -23.67
CA ALA A 180 1.40 13.02 -24.69
C ALA A 180 0.85 13.25 -26.10
N TYR A 181 1.61 13.97 -26.93
CA TYR A 181 1.32 14.06 -28.36
C TYR A 181 1.66 12.74 -29.05
N ALA A 182 0.89 12.37 -30.08
CA ALA A 182 1.12 11.13 -30.84
C ALA A 182 2.53 11.04 -31.47
N THR A 183 3.23 12.17 -31.64
CA THR A 183 4.61 12.24 -32.14
C THR A 183 5.67 11.88 -31.10
N GLU A 184 5.32 11.89 -29.81
CA GLU A 184 6.22 11.59 -28.69
C GLU A 184 6.15 10.12 -28.27
N LEU A 185 5.16 9.38 -28.79
CA LEU A 185 4.89 7.99 -28.44
C LEU A 185 5.67 7.02 -29.34
N PRO A 186 6.40 6.05 -28.76
CA PRO A 186 7.32 5.19 -29.52
C PRO A 186 6.65 4.08 -30.34
N TYR A 187 5.46 3.61 -29.93
CA TYR A 187 4.77 2.46 -30.52
C TYR A 187 3.29 2.74 -30.80
N LEU A 188 2.65 1.89 -31.61
CA LEU A 188 1.21 2.01 -31.88
C LEU A 188 0.39 1.69 -30.61
N GLU A 189 0.87 0.72 -29.83
CA GLU A 189 0.31 0.33 -28.54
C GLU A 189 0.39 1.48 -27.54
N SER A 190 1.46 2.29 -27.58
CA SER A 190 1.61 3.49 -26.75
C SER A 190 0.44 4.46 -26.95
N ILE A 191 -0.01 4.65 -28.20
CA ILE A 191 -1.15 5.53 -28.51
C ILE A 191 -2.44 5.01 -27.87
N ALA A 192 -2.67 3.70 -27.93
CA ALA A 192 -3.86 3.08 -27.35
C ALA A 192 -3.89 3.17 -25.82
N PHE A 193 -2.73 3.12 -25.14
CA PHE A 193 -2.66 3.22 -23.68
C PHE A 193 -2.51 4.66 -23.16
N ALA A 194 -1.97 5.58 -23.97
CA ALA A 194 -1.86 6.99 -23.62
C ALA A 194 -3.24 7.61 -23.36
N ASN A 195 -4.21 7.27 -24.22
CA ASN A 195 -5.57 7.79 -24.12
C ASN A 195 -6.62 6.74 -24.51
N ARG A 196 -7.42 6.33 -23.52
CA ARG A 196 -8.53 5.37 -23.68
C ARG A 196 -9.91 6.02 -23.57
N SER A 197 -9.98 7.34 -23.51
CA SER A 197 -11.23 8.06 -23.30
C SER A 197 -12.25 7.81 -24.41
N GLY A 198 -11.80 7.63 -25.65
CA GLY A 198 -12.67 7.29 -26.78
C GLY A 198 -13.57 6.09 -26.52
N GLU A 199 -13.04 5.04 -25.86
CA GLU A 199 -13.81 3.84 -25.49
C GLU A 199 -14.94 4.16 -24.49
N ALA A 200 -14.71 5.08 -23.56
CA ALA A 200 -15.74 5.51 -22.61
C ALA A 200 -16.82 6.36 -23.27
N TYR A 201 -16.46 7.28 -24.18
CA TYR A 201 -17.45 8.10 -24.89
C TYR A 201 -18.29 7.29 -25.88
N GLU A 202 -17.75 6.21 -26.45
CA GLU A 202 -18.53 5.26 -27.26
C GLU A 202 -19.59 4.51 -26.44
N SER A 203 -19.44 4.42 -25.11
CA SER A 203 -20.43 3.77 -24.24
C SER A 203 -21.75 4.55 -24.11
N GLY A 204 -21.77 5.84 -24.50
CA GLY A 204 -22.95 6.70 -24.44
C GLY A 204 -23.34 7.15 -23.03
N ASN A 205 -22.40 7.13 -22.07
CA ASN A 205 -22.64 7.60 -20.71
C ASN A 205 -22.74 9.14 -20.67
N GLU A 206 -23.92 9.67 -20.34
CA GLU A 206 -24.21 11.11 -20.29
C GLU A 206 -23.53 11.85 -19.13
N ASN A 207 -22.96 11.13 -18.15
CA ASN A 207 -22.29 11.72 -16.98
C ASN A 207 -20.80 12.03 -17.24
N LEU A 208 -20.29 11.77 -18.45
CA LEU A 208 -18.90 12.03 -18.79
C LEU A 208 -18.69 13.54 -19.06
N PRO A 209 -17.52 14.09 -18.72
CA PRO A 209 -17.21 15.50 -18.96
C PRO A 209 -16.98 15.79 -20.45
N ASP A 210 -16.61 17.01 -20.81
CA ASP A 210 -16.27 17.33 -22.21
C ASP A 210 -14.99 16.60 -22.65
N PRO A 211 -14.97 15.88 -23.79
CA PRO A 211 -13.81 15.12 -24.24
C PRO A 211 -12.53 15.95 -24.45
N SER A 212 -12.64 17.27 -24.65
CA SER A 212 -11.48 18.16 -24.89
C SER A 212 -10.49 18.18 -23.73
N ILE A 213 -10.90 17.78 -22.53
CA ILE A 213 -10.01 17.70 -21.37
C ILE A 213 -9.03 16.52 -21.42
N TYR A 214 -9.19 15.60 -22.38
CA TYR A 214 -8.30 14.47 -22.61
C TYR A 214 -7.43 14.66 -23.86
N GLU A 215 -7.33 15.88 -24.37
CA GLU A 215 -6.48 16.21 -25.50
C GLU A 215 -5.00 16.35 -25.10
N PRO A 216 -4.06 16.17 -26.04
CA PRO A 216 -2.65 16.34 -25.75
C PRO A 216 -2.29 17.68 -25.11
N GLY A 217 -1.47 17.66 -24.06
CA GLY A 217 -1.10 18.80 -23.23
C GLY A 217 -2.14 19.20 -22.17
N GLN A 218 -3.24 18.45 -22.02
CA GLN A 218 -4.09 18.52 -20.83
C GLN A 218 -3.57 17.59 -19.74
N ASP A 219 -3.89 17.90 -18.48
CA ASP A 219 -3.48 17.11 -17.32
C ASP A 219 -4.03 15.68 -17.45
N ARG A 220 -3.17 14.67 -17.32
CA ARG A 220 -3.52 13.24 -17.32
C ARG A 220 -3.50 12.69 -15.89
N GLY A 221 -2.51 13.13 -15.10
CA GLY A 221 -2.31 12.86 -13.68
C GLY A 221 -2.04 14.13 -12.88
N ASN A 222 -1.38 14.00 -11.74
CA ASN A 222 -0.97 15.15 -10.93
C ASN A 222 0.45 14.96 -10.35
N PRO A 223 1.48 15.57 -10.95
CA PRO A 223 2.88 15.32 -10.58
C PRO A 223 3.27 15.90 -9.22
N ASP A 224 2.40 16.71 -8.61
CA ASP A 224 2.62 17.30 -7.29
C ASP A 224 2.22 16.38 -6.13
N ASP A 225 1.51 15.27 -6.40
CA ASP A 225 1.14 14.27 -5.40
C ASP A 225 1.90 12.95 -5.66
N ASN A 226 2.18 12.18 -4.61
CA ASN A 226 2.78 10.85 -4.77
C ASN A 226 1.77 9.78 -4.43
N ASP A 227 1.88 8.66 -5.13
CA ASP A 227 1.03 7.51 -4.88
C ASP A 227 1.23 6.92 -3.48
N SER A 228 0.14 6.32 -2.98
CA SER A 228 0.18 5.54 -1.76
C SER A 228 -0.81 4.39 -1.80
N TYR A 229 -0.53 3.34 -1.02
CA TYR A 229 -1.41 2.19 -0.92
C TYR A 229 -1.50 1.62 0.48
N ILE A 230 -2.61 0.92 0.76
CA ILE A 230 -2.88 0.27 2.04
C ILE A 230 -2.80 -1.23 1.88
N LEU A 231 -2.12 -1.89 2.81
CA LEU A 231 -2.04 -3.32 2.96
C LEU A 231 -2.76 -3.77 4.22
N ILE A 232 -3.68 -4.72 4.08
CA ILE A 232 -4.29 -5.45 5.19
C ILE A 232 -3.80 -6.89 5.12
N GLN A 233 -3.11 -7.36 6.15
CA GLN A 233 -2.41 -8.65 6.12
C GLN A 233 -2.77 -9.52 7.33
N PHE A 234 -2.92 -10.82 7.09
CA PHE A 234 -2.93 -11.82 8.15
C PHE A 234 -1.52 -12.41 8.30
N LYS A 235 -1.00 -12.42 9.52
CA LYS A 235 0.35 -12.86 9.86
C LYS A 235 0.30 -14.20 10.60
N ILE A 236 1.13 -15.15 10.18
CA ILE A 236 1.42 -16.37 10.92
C ILE A 236 2.93 -16.42 11.13
N ALA A 237 3.36 -16.60 12.38
CA ALA A 237 4.78 -16.69 12.73
C ALA A 237 5.04 -17.75 13.78
N TYR A 238 6.22 -18.34 13.70
CA TYR A 238 6.75 -19.23 14.72
C TYR A 238 7.76 -18.49 15.60
N VAL A 239 7.57 -18.54 16.91
CA VAL A 239 8.43 -17.91 17.90
C VAL A 239 9.60 -18.86 18.20
N ILE A 240 10.79 -18.44 17.80
CA ILE A 240 12.03 -19.16 18.08
C ILE A 240 12.61 -18.62 19.39
N ASN A 241 12.56 -19.43 20.46
CA ASN A 241 13.23 -19.12 21.71
C ASN A 241 14.65 -19.72 21.65
N LEU A 242 15.66 -18.88 21.45
CA LEU A 242 17.06 -19.29 21.55
C LEU A 242 17.40 -19.49 23.04
N GLU A 243 17.57 -20.75 23.45
CA GLU A 243 18.11 -21.10 24.77
C GLU A 243 19.48 -20.44 24.96
N GLY A 244 19.63 -19.62 26.01
CA GLY A 244 20.89 -18.95 26.34
C GLY A 244 20.92 -17.42 26.15
N SER A 245 19.88 -16.81 25.57
CA SER A 245 19.79 -15.33 25.50
C SER A 245 19.33 -14.75 26.86
N GLY A 246 20.29 -14.20 27.61
CA GLY A 246 20.21 -13.90 29.05
C GLY A 246 19.27 -12.77 29.49
N PHE A 247 17.96 -12.87 29.23
CA PHE A 247 16.96 -12.12 29.98
C PHE A 247 16.49 -12.93 31.19
N SER A 248 17.40 -13.08 32.16
CA SER A 248 17.09 -13.58 33.49
C SER A 248 16.00 -12.69 34.11
N LYS A 249 14.82 -13.25 34.37
CA LYS A 249 13.81 -12.58 35.19
C LYS A 249 14.44 -12.28 36.57
N PRO A 250 14.39 -11.05 37.10
CA PRO A 250 14.76 -10.83 38.49
C PRO A 250 13.82 -11.70 39.34
N ARG A 251 14.39 -12.72 40.00
CA ARG A 251 13.66 -13.53 40.97
C ARG A 251 13.26 -12.60 42.11
N HIS A 252 11.98 -12.20 42.15
CA HIS A 252 11.44 -11.56 43.33
C HIS A 252 11.45 -12.61 44.45
N ARG A 253 12.47 -12.54 45.31
CA ARG A 253 12.57 -13.35 46.52
C ARG A 253 11.44 -12.86 47.44
N LYS A 254 10.35 -13.63 47.54
CA LYS A 254 9.34 -13.42 48.59
C LYS A 254 10.05 -13.55 49.93
N LEU A 255 10.31 -12.43 50.59
CA LEU A 255 10.65 -12.41 52.02
C LEU A 255 9.40 -12.83 52.78
N ILE A 256 9.25 -14.14 52.97
CA ILE A 256 8.37 -14.68 54.02
C ILE A 256 9.06 -14.33 55.34
N LYS A 257 8.69 -13.21 55.96
CA LYS A 257 8.93 -13.02 57.39
C LYS A 257 7.88 -13.82 58.14
N GLY A 258 8.22 -15.05 58.49
CA GLY A 258 7.52 -15.82 59.50
C GLY A 258 7.77 -15.22 60.89
N ARG A 259 6.66 -14.88 61.56
CA ARG A 259 6.37 -14.79 63.01
C ARG A 259 7.53 -14.69 64.02
N ARG A 260 7.42 -13.69 64.90
CA ARG A 260 7.06 -13.92 66.31
C ARG A 260 6.03 -12.88 66.74
#